data_AF-A0A7G1NYH7-F1
#
_entry.id   AF-A0A7G1NYH7-F1
#
_cell.length_a   1.000
_cell.length_b   1.000
_cell.length_c   1.000
_cell.angle_alpha   90.00
_cell.angle_beta   90.00
_cell.angle_gamma   90.00
#
_symmetry.space_group_name_H-M   'P 1'
#
loop_
_entity.id
_entity.type
_entity.pdbx_description
1 polymer ?
#
loop_
_entity_poly.entity_id
_entity_poly.type
_entity_poly.pdbx_seq_one_letter_code
_entity_poly.pdbx_strand_id
1 'polypeptide(L)'
;MAAAIGEGGRGPFVEEALPVAGPGPLWATGGGRRAVLGEPECTGGCCGYLSVFVQRHGGIVEWSDWHVPVDVARPRPFTSTYFDADQYDAELTHALTTFTS
;
A
#
# COMPACT_ATOMS: atom_id res chain seq x y z
N MET A 1 -15.17 -11.68 9.51
CA MET A 1 -14.92 -11.21 10.91
C MET A 1 -14.55 -9.73 10.90
N ALA A 2 -14.79 -8.95 11.96
CA ALA A 2 -14.26 -7.59 12.03
C ALA A 2 -12.74 -7.68 12.05
N ALA A 3 -12.06 -7.16 11.03
CA ALA A 3 -10.60 -7.08 11.01
C ALA A 3 -10.18 -6.35 12.29
N ALA A 4 -9.42 -7.03 13.15
CA ALA A 4 -8.96 -6.45 14.39
C ALA A 4 -8.09 -5.25 14.05
N ILE A 5 -8.64 -4.05 14.22
CA ILE A 5 -7.87 -2.82 14.18
C ILE A 5 -6.87 -2.94 15.32
N GLY A 6 -5.59 -3.10 14.97
CA GLY A 6 -4.48 -3.18 15.92
C GLY A 6 -4.34 -1.89 16.72
N GLU A 7 -3.48 -1.94 17.73
CA GLU A 7 -3.22 -0.80 18.62
C GLU A 7 -2.90 0.48 17.81
N GLY A 8 -3.59 1.58 18.13
CA GLY A 8 -3.45 2.85 17.41
C GLY A 8 -4.21 2.93 16.07
N GLY A 9 -5.19 2.07 15.79
CA GLY A 9 -6.00 2.18 14.57
C GLY A 9 -5.44 1.40 13.36
N ARG A 10 -4.44 0.54 13.58
CA ARG A 10 -3.54 0.07 12.52
C ARG A 10 -3.96 -1.28 11.95
N GLY A 11 -3.81 -1.45 10.64
CA GLY A 11 -3.91 -2.75 10.00
C GLY A 11 -2.65 -3.60 10.23
N PRO A 12 -2.73 -4.92 10.11
CA PRO A 12 -1.61 -5.83 10.36
C PRO A 12 -0.43 -5.68 9.39
N PHE A 13 -0.58 -4.94 8.28
CA PHE A 13 0.45 -4.73 7.26
C PHE A 13 1.18 -3.38 7.36
N VAL A 14 0.98 -2.64 8.46
CA VAL A 14 1.55 -1.30 8.61
C VAL A 14 3.08 -1.34 8.60
N GLU A 15 3.71 -2.36 9.17
CA GLU A 15 5.18 -2.44 9.24
C GLU A 15 5.80 -2.77 7.88
N GLU A 16 5.14 -3.61 7.08
CA GLU A 16 5.58 -3.91 5.72
C GLU A 16 5.37 -2.73 4.78
N ALA A 17 4.27 -2.00 4.93
CA ALA A 17 3.94 -0.85 4.08
C ALA A 17 4.76 0.40 4.46
N LEU A 18 5.00 0.61 5.75
CA LEU A 18 5.62 1.79 6.36
C LEU A 18 6.63 1.35 7.44
N PRO A 19 7.78 0.78 7.03
CA PRO A 19 8.78 0.31 7.97
C PRO A 19 9.39 1.47 8.76
N VAL A 20 9.71 1.21 10.02
CA VAL A 20 10.35 2.19 10.92
C VAL A 20 11.73 2.63 10.41
N ALA A 21 12.42 1.76 9.65
CA ALA A 21 13.75 2.03 9.13
C ALA A 21 13.78 1.91 7.59
N GLY A 22 14.24 2.98 6.94
CA GLY A 22 14.47 3.02 5.50
C GLY A 22 13.20 3.20 4.65
N PRO A 23 13.36 3.30 3.32
CA PRO A 23 12.24 3.51 2.42
C PRO A 23 11.42 2.22 2.23
N GLY A 24 10.16 2.26 2.67
CA GLY A 24 9.18 1.19 2.46
C GLY A 24 8.73 1.03 1.00
N PRO A 25 7.87 0.03 0.71
CA PRO A 25 7.35 -0.22 -0.62
C PRO A 25 6.40 0.89 -1.12
N LEU A 26 5.84 1.70 -0.22
CA LEU A 26 5.09 2.91 -0.58
C LEU A 26 6.00 4.09 -0.93
N TRP A 27 7.30 4.05 -0.63
CA TRP A 27 8.22 5.12 -1.03
C TRP A 27 8.42 5.11 -2.55
N ALA A 28 7.74 6.03 -3.24
CA ALA A 28 7.68 6.05 -4.69
C ALA A 28 9.02 6.47 -5.31
N THR A 29 9.59 5.59 -6.12
CA THR A 29 10.81 5.84 -6.88
C THR A 29 10.60 5.52 -8.35
N GLY A 30 11.52 5.94 -9.22
CA GLY A 30 11.49 5.58 -10.63
C GLY A 30 11.63 4.07 -10.90
N GLY A 31 12.19 3.30 -9.96
CA GLY A 31 12.35 1.85 -10.11
C GLY A 31 11.06 1.05 -9.93
N GLY A 32 10.06 1.63 -9.27
CA GLY A 32 8.80 0.98 -8.95
C GLY A 32 8.94 -0.18 -7.94
N ARG A 33 7.95 -0.35 -7.06
CA ARG A 33 7.94 -1.44 -6.06
C ARG A 33 6.53 -1.96 -5.83
N ARG A 34 6.40 -3.24 -5.50
CA ARG A 34 5.12 -3.82 -5.09
C ARG A 34 4.90 -3.62 -3.59
N ALA A 35 3.79 -3.00 -3.22
CA ALA A 35 3.34 -2.86 -1.84
C ALA A 35 2.20 -3.84 -1.56
N VAL A 36 2.30 -4.60 -0.47
CA VAL A 36 1.21 -5.40 0.07
C VAL A 36 0.40 -4.50 1.00
N LEU A 37 -0.90 -4.40 0.73
CA LEU A 37 -1.82 -3.54 1.47
C LEU A 37 -2.71 -4.34 2.43
N GLY A 38 -2.85 -5.65 2.20
CA GLY A 38 -3.69 -6.51 3.02
C GLY A 38 -3.69 -7.97 2.56
N GLU A 39 -4.16 -8.84 3.45
CA GLU A 39 -4.45 -10.24 3.13
C GLU A 39 -5.94 -10.57 3.33
N PRO A 40 -6.45 -11.59 2.61
CA PRO A 40 -7.79 -12.12 2.82
C PRO A 40 -7.88 -12.93 4.11
N GLU A 41 -9.11 -13.18 4.58
CA GLU A 41 -9.41 -13.93 5.82
C GLU A 41 -8.79 -15.35 5.84
N CYS A 42 -8.50 -15.92 4.67
CA CYS A 42 -7.90 -17.24 4.49
C CYS A 42 -6.36 -17.28 4.62
N THR A 43 -5.66 -16.13 4.67
CA THR A 43 -4.20 -15.91 4.43
C THR A 43 -3.82 -15.62 2.97
N GLY A 44 -2.85 -14.72 2.79
CA GLY A 44 -2.39 -14.35 1.45
C GLY A 44 -1.60 -15.43 0.72
N GLY A 45 -1.03 -16.41 1.42
CA GLY A 45 -0.40 -17.58 0.79
C GLY A 45 -1.40 -18.52 0.09
N CYS A 46 -2.66 -18.51 0.54
CA CYS A 46 -3.74 -19.33 -0.03
C CYS A 46 -4.48 -18.60 -1.14
N CYS A 47 -4.98 -17.38 -0.86
CA CYS A 47 -5.85 -16.66 -1.80
C CYS A 47 -5.17 -15.42 -2.40
N GLY A 48 -3.87 -15.21 -2.22
CA GLY A 48 -3.16 -14.01 -2.70
C GLY A 48 -3.39 -12.79 -1.81
N TYR A 49 -2.64 -11.72 -2.08
CA TYR A 49 -2.69 -10.48 -1.30
C TYR A 49 -3.36 -9.36 -2.09
N LEU A 50 -3.97 -8.41 -1.39
CA LEU A 50 -4.22 -7.09 -1.98
C LEU A 50 -2.87 -6.39 -2.11
N SER A 51 -2.44 -6.12 -3.33
CA SER A 51 -1.17 -5.43 -3.58
C SER A 51 -1.23 -4.52 -4.81
N VAL A 52 -0.33 -3.54 -4.83
CA VAL A 52 -0.27 -2.52 -5.88
C VAL A 52 1.20 -2.26 -6.25
N PHE A 53 1.45 -1.90 -7.50
CA PHE A 53 2.75 -1.41 -7.94
C PHE A 53 2.79 0.11 -7.82
N VAL A 54 3.76 0.63 -7.08
CA VAL A 54 3.95 2.06 -6.82
C VAL A 54 5.18 2.53 -7.56
N GLN A 55 5.02 3.48 -8.49
CA GLN A 55 6.13 4.05 -9.27
C GLN A 55 5.99 5.56 -9.40
N ARG A 56 7.14 6.27 -9.36
CA ARG A 56 7.19 7.71 -9.59
C ARG A 56 7.60 8.01 -11.03
N HIS A 57 6.79 8.81 -11.71
CA HIS A 57 7.02 9.36 -13.04
C HIS A 57 7.14 10.89 -12.94
N GLY A 58 8.32 11.36 -12.54
CA GLY A 58 8.54 12.80 -12.32
C GLY A 58 7.64 13.35 -11.21
N GLY A 59 6.72 14.24 -11.57
CA GLY A 59 5.75 14.86 -10.66
C GLY A 59 4.52 14.02 -10.33
N ILE A 60 4.43 12.78 -10.83
CA ILE A 60 3.27 11.90 -10.62
C ILE A 60 3.72 10.62 -9.93
N VAL A 61 2.97 10.16 -8.93
CA VAL A 61 3.05 8.80 -8.42
C VAL A 61 1.88 8.00 -8.98
N GLU A 62 2.19 6.89 -9.66
CA GLU A 62 1.21 5.95 -10.18
C GLU A 62 1.13 4.73 -9.27
N TRP A 63 -0.10 4.35 -8.94
CA TRP A 63 -0.47 3.08 -8.35
C TRP A 63 -1.15 2.23 -9.43
N SER A 64 -0.43 1.25 -9.96
CA SER A 64 -0.84 0.41 -11.09
C SER A 64 -0.75 -1.07 -10.76
N ASP A 65 -1.10 -1.91 -11.75
CA ASP A 65 -0.97 -3.37 -11.67
C ASP A 65 -1.61 -3.95 -10.38
N TRP A 66 -2.80 -3.49 -10.06
CA TRP A 66 -3.47 -3.95 -8.85
C TRP A 66 -3.75 -5.45 -8.89
N HIS A 67 -3.32 -6.14 -7.84
CA HIS A 67 -3.66 -7.53 -7.57
C HIS A 67 -4.64 -7.59 -6.41
N VAL A 68 -5.74 -8.30 -6.62
CA VAL A 68 -6.74 -8.60 -5.59
C VAL A 68 -6.68 -10.10 -5.28
N PRO A 69 -7.02 -10.50 -4.05
CA PRO A 69 -7.14 -11.92 -3.72
C PRO A 69 -8.07 -12.68 -4.67
N VAL A 70 -7.82 -13.97 -4.85
CA VAL A 70 -8.64 -14.92 -5.59
C VAL A 70 -10.08 -14.86 -5.07
N ASP A 71 -11.04 -14.98 -5.99
CA ASP A 71 -12.48 -14.90 -5.74
C ASP A 71 -13.00 -13.55 -5.19
N VAL A 72 -12.16 -12.51 -5.13
CA VAL A 72 -12.59 -11.13 -4.89
C VAL A 72 -12.86 -10.45 -6.23
N ALA A 73 -14.10 -9.96 -6.42
CA ALA A 73 -14.45 -9.19 -7.60
C ALA A 73 -13.55 -7.96 -7.70
N ARG A 74 -12.75 -7.87 -8.77
CA ARG A 74 -11.92 -6.69 -9.04
C ARG A 74 -12.85 -5.48 -9.24
N PRO A 75 -12.82 -4.46 -8.38
CA PRO A 75 -13.65 -3.29 -8.63
C PRO A 75 -13.18 -2.64 -9.94
N ARG A 76 -14.10 -2.12 -10.75
CA ARG A 76 -13.76 -1.41 -11.98
C ARG A 76 -13.83 0.10 -11.75
N PRO A 77 -12.90 0.90 -12.30
CA PRO A 77 -11.69 0.52 -13.03
C PRO A 77 -10.44 0.50 -12.13
N PHE A 78 -9.90 -0.68 -11.84
CA PHE A 78 -8.59 -0.87 -11.22
C PHE A 78 -7.46 -0.88 -12.27
N THR A 79 -7.34 0.18 -13.07
CA THR A 79 -6.23 0.33 -14.03
C THR A 79 -5.05 1.00 -13.36
N SER A 80 -5.19 2.29 -13.07
CA SER A 80 -4.17 3.09 -12.42
C SER A 80 -4.80 4.22 -11.64
N THR A 81 -4.24 4.52 -10.48
CA THR A 81 -4.56 5.71 -9.68
C THR A 81 -3.34 6.62 -9.65
N TYR A 82 -3.55 7.91 -9.86
CA TYR A 82 -2.47 8.89 -9.95
C TYR A 82 -2.56 9.89 -8.81
N PHE A 83 -1.39 10.24 -8.28
CA PHE A 83 -1.22 11.22 -7.22
C PHE A 83 -0.20 12.25 -7.65
N ASP A 84 -0.37 13.49 -7.19
CA ASP A 84 0.71 14.46 -7.20
C ASP A 84 1.86 13.97 -6.31
N ALA A 85 3.09 14.02 -6.80
CA ALA A 85 4.21 13.41 -6.10
C ALA A 85 4.60 14.17 -4.83
N ASP A 86 4.46 15.50 -4.79
CA ASP A 86 4.85 16.28 -3.63
C ASP A 86 3.80 16.11 -2.51
N GLN A 87 2.51 16.07 -2.87
CA GLN A 87 1.45 15.71 -1.93
C GLN A 87 1.60 14.27 -1.41
N TYR A 88 1.95 13.33 -2.29
CA TYR A 88 2.17 11.94 -1.91
C TYR A 88 3.31 11.80 -0.89
N ASP A 89 4.45 12.46 -1.13
CA ASP A 89 5.59 12.44 -0.22
C ASP A 89 5.26 13.10 1.14
N ALA A 90 4.47 14.17 1.14
CA ALA A 90 4.00 14.83 2.36
C ALA A 90 3.10 13.92 3.19
N GLU A 91 2.13 13.26 2.56
CA GLU A 91 1.24 12.30 3.24
C GLU A 91 2.00 11.07 3.74
N LEU A 92 2.99 10.58 2.97
CA LEU A 92 3.82 9.46 3.39
C LEU A 92 4.68 9.82 4.62
N THR A 93 5.22 11.05 4.65
CA THR A 93 5.95 11.56 5.81
C THR A 93 5.04 11.71 7.02
N HIS A 94 3.86 12.29 6.83
CA HIS A 94 2.86 12.45 7.89
C HIS A 94 2.40 11.10 8.46
N ALA A 95 2.19 10.11 7.60
CA ALA A 95 1.91 8.75 8.00
C ALA A 95 3.05 8.20 8.88
N LEU A 96 4.30 8.22 8.41
CA LEU A 96 5.45 7.73 9.16
C LEU A 96 5.62 8.40 10.54
N THR A 97 5.47 9.72 10.63
CA THR A 97 5.62 10.45 11.90
C THR A 97 4.48 10.17 12.88
N THR A 98 3.24 10.06 12.38
CA THR A 98 2.08 9.65 13.17
C THR A 98 2.23 8.21 13.69
N PHE A 99 3.01 7.37 13.01
CA PHE A 99 3.24 5.99 13.41
C PHE A 99 4.38 5.77 14.41
N THR A 100 5.27 6.75 14.61
CA THR A 100 6.43 6.69 15.52
C THR A 100 6.21 7.31 16.90
N SER A 101 5.03 7.86 17.19
CA SER A 101 4.72 8.50 18.49
C SER A 101 3.81 7.66 19.39
#